data_AF-K8E2X1-F1
#
_entry.id   AF-K8E2X1-F1
#
_cell.length_a   1.000
_cell.length_b   1.000
_cell.length_c   1.000
_cell.angle_alpha   90.00
_cell.angle_beta   90.00
_cell.angle_gamma   90.00
#
_symmetry.space_group_name_H-M   'P 1'
#
loop_
_entity.id
_entity.type
_entity.pdbx_description
1 polymer ?
#
loop_
_entity_poly.entity_id
_entity_poly.type
_entity_poly.pdbx_seq_one_letter_code
_entity_poly.pdbx_strand_id
1 'polypeptide(L)'
;MNIIIGKQLFQIELVSNQATKELIARLPINLKMNDLHGNEKYAYFSEILPTQEEKVDEIKKGDIMLYGSDCLVLFYKTFSTNYSYTKIGKVKEVDQLDFISEIETINVILVK
;
A
#
# COMPACT_ATOMS: atom_id res chain seq x y z
N MET A 1 -2.58 -4.41 -13.34
CA MET A 1 -3.13 -4.45 -11.98
C MET A 1 -3.59 -3.06 -11.65
N ASN A 2 -4.74 -2.95 -11.01
CA ASN A 2 -5.32 -1.67 -10.66
C ASN A 2 -5.61 -1.59 -9.16
N ILE A 3 -5.63 -0.38 -8.65
CA ILE A 3 -6.08 -0.06 -7.30
C ILE A 3 -7.15 1.01 -7.39
N ILE A 4 -8.25 0.82 -6.67
CA ILE A 4 -9.28 1.84 -6.52
C ILE A 4 -9.05 2.49 -5.16
N ILE A 5 -8.81 3.79 -5.13
CA ILE A 5 -8.64 4.54 -3.88
C ILE A 5 -9.78 5.54 -3.77
N GLY A 6 -10.64 5.36 -2.78
CA GLY A 6 -11.92 6.06 -2.67
C GLY A 6 -12.84 5.71 -3.84
N LYS A 7 -12.88 6.60 -4.84
CA LYS A 7 -13.69 6.44 -6.06
C LYS A 7 -12.86 6.51 -7.35
N GLN A 8 -11.55 6.65 -7.23
CA GLN A 8 -10.65 6.85 -8.37
C GLN A 8 -9.86 5.57 -8.65
N LEU A 9 -9.67 5.25 -9.93
CA LEU A 9 -8.92 4.09 -10.39
C LEU A 9 -7.49 4.52 -10.75
N PHE A 10 -6.51 3.78 -10.25
CA PHE A 10 -5.09 4.00 -10.50
C PHE A 10 -4.42 2.73 -10.98
N GLN A 11 -3.32 2.88 -11.71
CA GLN A 11 -2.48 1.76 -12.08
C GLN A 11 -1.41 1.53 -11.00
N ILE A 12 -1.13 0.26 -10.73
CA ILE A 12 -0.03 -0.12 -9.84
C ILE A 12 0.99 -0.99 -10.56
N GLU A 13 2.26 -0.75 -10.25
CA GLU A 13 3.37 -1.64 -10.57
C GLU A 13 3.65 -2.51 -9.35
N LEU A 14 3.67 -3.81 -9.56
CA LEU A 14 3.85 -4.79 -8.51
C LEU A 14 5.25 -5.39 -8.60
N VAL A 15 5.92 -5.57 -7.46
CA VAL A 15 7.23 -6.25 -7.43
C VAL A 15 7.05 -7.76 -7.48
N SER A 16 8.00 -8.48 -8.07
CA SER A 16 7.94 -9.94 -8.19
C SER A 16 8.51 -10.62 -6.94
N ASN A 17 7.68 -10.82 -5.92
CA ASN A 17 8.03 -11.59 -4.71
C ASN A 17 6.85 -12.49 -4.24
N GLN A 18 7.07 -13.28 -3.19
CA GLN A 18 6.04 -14.20 -2.68
C GLN A 18 4.83 -13.46 -2.07
N ALA A 19 5.07 -12.37 -1.33
CA ALA A 19 4.02 -11.56 -0.72
C ALA A 19 3.04 -11.02 -1.78
N THR A 20 3.59 -10.46 -2.86
CA THR A 20 2.81 -9.92 -3.97
C THR A 20 2.06 -11.02 -4.72
N LYS A 21 2.66 -12.19 -4.94
CA LYS A 21 1.96 -13.33 -5.57
C LYS A 21 0.75 -13.77 -4.77
N GLU A 22 0.90 -13.88 -3.45
CA GLU A 22 -0.18 -14.26 -2.55
C GLU A 22 -1.26 -13.17 -2.47
N LEU A 23 -0.86 -11.89 -2.42
CA LEU A 23 -1.80 -10.78 -2.48
C LEU A 23 -2.66 -10.82 -3.76
N ILE A 24 -2.04 -11.12 -4.91
CA ILE A 24 -2.72 -11.26 -6.20
C ILE A 24 -3.73 -12.44 -6.19
N ALA A 25 -3.37 -13.54 -5.54
CA ALA A 25 -4.24 -14.71 -5.44
C ALA A 25 -5.52 -14.44 -4.63
N ARG A 26 -5.46 -13.48 -3.68
CA ARG A 26 -6.57 -13.08 -2.81
C ARG A 26 -7.47 -11.98 -3.40
N LEU A 27 -7.20 -11.51 -4.61
CA LEU A 27 -8.00 -10.46 -5.24
C LEU A 27 -9.42 -10.93 -5.60
N PRO A 28 -10.44 -10.04 -5.48
CA PRO A 28 -10.33 -8.65 -5.06
C PRO A 28 -10.22 -8.53 -3.53
N ILE A 29 -9.39 -7.58 -3.08
CA ILE A 29 -9.26 -7.25 -1.66
C ILE A 29 -9.84 -5.86 -1.45
N ASN A 30 -10.76 -5.74 -0.50
CA ASN A 30 -11.35 -4.48 -0.09
C ASN A 30 -10.90 -4.12 1.34
N LEU A 31 -10.18 -3.02 1.49
CA LEU A 31 -9.62 -2.56 2.75
C LEU A 31 -10.16 -1.17 3.09
N LYS A 32 -10.64 -1.02 4.32
CA LYS A 32 -10.90 0.29 4.90
C LYS A 32 -9.63 0.76 5.60
N MET A 33 -8.88 1.66 4.97
CA MET A 33 -7.58 2.13 5.45
C MET A 33 -7.71 3.45 6.22
N ASN A 34 -7.05 3.54 7.37
CA ASN A 34 -7.03 4.75 8.20
C ASN A 34 -5.74 5.53 8.01
N ASP A 35 -5.81 6.85 8.21
CA ASP A 35 -4.63 7.70 8.29
C ASP A 35 -3.77 7.35 9.49
N LEU A 36 -2.46 7.38 9.28
CA LEU A 36 -1.48 7.38 10.34
C LEU A 36 -0.43 8.45 10.02
N HIS A 37 -0.08 9.23 11.05
CA HIS A 37 0.95 10.28 11.01
C HIS A 37 0.85 11.33 9.87
N GLY A 38 -0.27 11.43 9.14
CA GLY A 38 -0.41 12.38 8.04
C GLY A 38 0.50 12.11 6.84
N ASN A 39 0.99 10.87 6.67
CA ASN A 39 1.85 10.46 5.53
C ASN A 39 1.47 9.09 4.94
N GLU A 40 0.68 8.28 5.64
CA GLU A 40 0.39 6.90 5.27
C GLU A 40 -1.08 6.51 5.53
N LYS A 41 -1.59 5.58 4.73
CA LYS A 41 -2.85 4.86 4.96
C LYS A 41 -2.54 3.42 5.27
N TYR A 42 -3.13 2.86 6.32
CA TYR A 42 -2.87 1.47 6.71
C TYR A 42 -4.16 0.69 6.98
N ALA A 43 -4.10 -0.63 6.76
CA ALA A 43 -5.12 -1.58 7.19
C ALA A 43 -4.49 -2.94 7.47
N TYR A 44 -5.09 -3.67 8.42
CA TYR A 44 -4.70 -5.04 8.73
C TYR A 44 -5.52 -6.05 7.94
N PHE A 45 -4.85 -7.09 7.46
CA PHE A 45 -5.49 -8.30 6.94
C PHE A 45 -5.91 -9.21 8.08
N SER A 46 -6.98 -9.98 7.86
CA SER A 46 -7.35 -11.08 8.75
C SER A 46 -6.41 -12.27 8.65
N GLU A 47 -5.76 -12.45 7.50
CA GLU A 47 -4.84 -13.53 7.20
C GLU A 47 -3.47 -12.97 6.87
N ILE A 48 -2.41 -13.58 7.42
CA ILE A 48 -1.04 -13.18 7.16
C ILE A 48 -0.63 -13.42 5.70
N LEU A 49 0.36 -12.67 5.25
CA LEU A 49 1.06 -12.82 3.98
C LEU A 49 2.52 -13.24 4.23
N PRO A 50 3.16 -13.91 3.26
CA PRO A 50 4.60 -14.13 3.30
C PRO A 50 5.35 -12.80 3.44
N THR A 51 6.46 -12.80 4.17
CA THR A 51 7.27 -11.60 4.36
C THR A 51 8.65 -11.76 3.71
N GLN A 52 9.17 -10.65 3.21
CA GLN A 52 10.54 -10.50 2.75
C GLN A 52 10.98 -9.10 3.18
N GLU A 53 11.09 -8.91 4.50
CA GLU A 53 11.39 -7.62 5.09
C GLU A 53 12.82 -7.18 4.76
N GLU A 54 12.93 -5.97 4.24
CA GLU A 54 14.19 -5.30 4.02
C GLU A 54 14.15 -3.91 4.63
N LYS A 55 15.30 -3.43 5.09
CA LYS A 55 15.42 -2.07 5.58
C LYS A 55 15.21 -1.10 4.42
N VAL A 56 14.28 -0.15 4.60
CA VAL A 56 13.99 0.88 3.61
C VAL A 56 14.49 2.21 4.14
N ASP A 57 15.42 2.86 3.44
CA ASP A 57 15.98 4.14 3.87
C ASP A 57 15.06 5.33 3.52
N GLU A 58 14.33 5.22 2.42
CA GLU A 58 13.41 6.25 1.91
C GLU A 58 12.11 5.61 1.42
N ILE A 59 10.99 6.12 1.94
CA ILE A 59 9.65 5.87 1.42
C ILE A 59 9.35 6.91 0.35
N LYS A 60 8.84 6.47 -0.80
CA LYS A 60 8.39 7.37 -1.86
C LYS A 60 6.87 7.46 -1.90
N LYS A 61 6.37 8.64 -2.25
CA LYS A 61 4.95 8.84 -2.54
C LYS A 61 4.48 7.79 -3.57
N GLY A 62 3.35 7.16 -3.26
CA GLY A 62 2.74 6.08 -4.02
C GLY A 62 3.22 4.68 -3.66
N ASP A 63 4.24 4.52 -2.81
CA ASP A 63 4.72 3.19 -2.42
C ASP A 63 3.63 2.41 -1.66
N ILE A 64 3.53 1.13 -1.99
CA ILE A 64 2.67 0.15 -1.33
C ILE A 64 3.58 -0.89 -0.69
N MET A 65 3.48 -1.01 0.63
CA MET A 65 4.34 -1.88 1.42
C MET A 65 3.53 -2.71 2.40
N LEU A 66 4.11 -3.83 2.85
CA LEU A 66 3.59 -4.64 3.93
C LEU A 66 4.51 -4.46 5.14
N TYR A 67 3.94 -3.98 6.24
CA TYR A 67 4.60 -3.90 7.54
C TYR A 67 4.30 -5.16 8.34
N GLY A 68 5.34 -5.82 8.85
CA GLY A 68 5.20 -7.16 9.40
C GLY A 68 4.63 -8.12 8.36
N SER A 69 3.60 -8.89 8.76
CA SER A 69 3.00 -9.93 7.91
C SER A 69 1.55 -9.67 7.50
N ASP A 70 0.91 -8.64 8.05
CA ASP A 70 -0.53 -8.45 7.94
C ASP A 70 -0.95 -6.98 7.78
N CYS A 71 -0.05 -6.01 7.88
CA CYS A 71 -0.41 -4.59 7.76
C CYS A 71 -0.03 -4.03 6.39
N LEU A 72 -1.02 -3.79 5.52
CA LEU A 72 -0.78 -3.12 4.24
C LEU A 72 -0.75 -1.61 4.43
N VAL A 73 0.26 -0.96 3.87
CA VAL A 73 0.48 0.49 3.95
C VAL A 73 0.58 1.08 2.54
N LEU A 74 -0.19 2.16 2.31
CA LEU A 74 -0.10 3.02 1.13
C LEU A 74 0.44 4.39 1.57
N PHE A 75 1.60 4.76 1.04
CA PHE A 75 2.24 6.04 1.35
C PHE A 75 1.84 7.11 0.34
N TYR A 76 1.42 8.28 0.83
CA TYR A 76 1.06 9.43 -0.03
C TYR A 76 1.99 10.62 0.15
N LYS A 77 3.08 10.47 0.91
CA LYS A 77 4.21 11.41 1.02
C LYS A 77 5.54 10.68 0.89
N THR A 78 6.58 11.42 0.51
CA THR A 78 7.98 10.96 0.50
C THR A 78 8.66 11.38 1.80
N PHE A 79 9.33 10.45 2.48
CA PHE A 79 10.07 10.72 3.72
C PHE A 79 11.10 9.61 4.02
N SER A 80 12.10 9.93 4.84
CA SER A 80 13.10 8.94 5.28
C SER A 80 12.57 8.08 6.41
N THR A 81 12.95 6.80 6.42
CA THR A 81 12.58 5.87 7.49
C THR A 81 13.73 4.95 7.85
N ASN A 82 13.63 4.30 9.01
CA ASN A 82 14.56 3.25 9.44
C ASN A 82 13.86 1.91 9.62
N TYR A 83 12.57 1.83 9.28
CA TYR A 83 11.78 0.62 9.42
C TYR A 83 12.05 -0.37 8.30
N SER A 84 11.76 -1.63 8.60
CA SER A 84 11.78 -2.71 7.63
C SER A 84 10.38 -2.94 7.06
N TYR A 85 10.32 -3.19 5.77
CA TYR A 85 9.07 -3.47 5.07
C TYR A 85 9.28 -4.57 4.04
N THR A 86 8.21 -5.28 3.71
CA THR A 86 8.15 -6.08 2.50
C THR A 86 7.54 -5.23 1.38
N LYS A 87 8.29 -4.95 0.31
CA LYS A 87 7.78 -4.19 -0.83
C LYS A 87 6.67 -4.97 -1.55
N ILE A 88 5.57 -4.29 -1.88
CA ILE A 88 4.47 -4.88 -2.66
C ILE A 88 4.42 -4.25 -4.04
N GLY A 89 4.50 -2.93 -4.12
CA GLY A 89 4.40 -2.23 -5.38
C GLY A 89 4.35 -0.73 -5.20
N LYS A 90 3.86 -0.04 -6.24
CA LYS A 90 3.76 1.40 -6.28
C LYS A 90 2.63 1.86 -7.20
N VAL A 91 1.91 2.91 -6.80
CA VAL A 91 0.96 3.62 -7.66
C VAL A 91 1.72 4.44 -8.70
N LYS A 92 1.31 4.37 -9.97
CA LYS A 92 1.96 5.11 -11.07
C LYS A 92 1.65 6.60 -11.03
N GLU A 93 0.38 6.95 -10.90
CA GLU A 93 -0.11 8.33 -10.99
C GLU A 93 0.04 9.07 -9.64
N VAL A 94 1.26 9.09 -9.10
CA VAL A 94 1.56 9.61 -7.76
C VAL A 94 1.10 11.06 -7.55
N ASP A 95 1.13 11.89 -8.59
CA ASP A 95 0.71 13.29 -8.54
C ASP A 95 -0.78 13.45 -8.25
N GLN A 96 -1.58 12.42 -8.51
CA GLN A 96 -3.03 12.43 -8.27
C GLN A 96 -3.42 11.96 -6.87
N LEU A 97 -2.46 11.61 -6.00
CA LEU A 97 -2.74 11.07 -4.66
C LEU A 97 -2.97 12.15 -3.58
N ASP A 98 -2.81 13.44 -3.88
CA ASP A 98 -2.85 14.50 -2.87
C ASP A 98 -4.20 14.59 -2.14
N PHE A 99 -5.31 14.24 -2.79
CA PHE A 99 -6.63 14.26 -2.17
C PHE A 99 -6.75 13.34 -0.94
N ILE A 100 -5.88 12.35 -0.83
CA ILE A 100 -5.91 11.33 0.24
C ILE A 100 -5.49 11.92 1.59
N SER A 101 -4.71 13.01 1.61
CA SER A 101 -4.25 13.65 2.86
C SER A 101 -5.39 14.22 3.69
N GLU A 102 -6.47 14.64 3.05
CA GLU A 102 -7.62 15.29 3.69
C GLU A 102 -8.69 14.28 4.18
N ILE A 103 -8.47 12.98 3.99
CA ILE A 103 -9.45 11.93 4.25
C ILE A 103 -8.96 11.04 5.38
N GLU A 104 -9.58 11.10 6.56
CA GLU A 104 -9.16 10.28 7.71
C GLU A 104 -9.21 8.77 7.42
N THR A 105 -10.31 8.30 6.83
CA THR A 105 -10.49 6.89 6.47
C THR A 105 -10.96 6.75 5.04
N ILE A 106 -10.30 5.90 4.25
CA ILE A 106 -10.58 5.71 2.84
C ILE A 106 -10.70 4.23 2.48
N ASN A 107 -11.61 3.92 1.57
CA ASN A 107 -11.74 2.59 1.03
C ASN A 107 -10.73 2.37 -0.10
N VAL A 108 -9.97 1.27 -0.03
CA VAL A 108 -8.96 0.89 -1.01
C VAL A 108 -9.24 -0.52 -1.49
N ILE A 109 -9.39 -0.69 -2.81
CA ILE A 109 -9.70 -1.98 -3.42
C ILE A 109 -8.60 -2.35 -4.40
N LEU A 110 -7.92 -3.47 -4.18
CA LEU A 110 -7.00 -4.05 -5.14
C LEU A 110 -7.78 -4.97 -6.08
N VAL A 111 -7.60 -4.79 -7.40
CA VAL A 111 -8.30 -5.55 -8.45
C VAL A 111 -7.37 -5.84 -9.62
N LYS A 112 -7.65 -6.91 -10.37
CA LYS A 112 -6.85 -7.31 -11.55
C LYS A 112 -6.75 -6.20 -12.61
#